data_AF-A0A960SRI0-F1
#
_entry.id   AF-A0A960SRI0-F1
#
_cell.length_a   1.000
_cell.length_b   1.000
_cell.length_c   1.000
_cell.angle_alpha   90.00
_cell.angle_beta   90.00
_cell.angle_gamma   90.00
#
_symmetry.space_group_name_H-M   'P 1'
#
loop_
_entity.id
_entity.type
_entity.pdbx_description
1 polymer ?
#
loop_
_entity_poly.entity_id
_entity_poly.type
_entity_poly.pdbx_seq_one_letter_code
_entity_poly.pdbx_strand_id
1 'polypeptide(L)'
;PDPVSGRVVLEPDSLAVGCERVKAALLAELGLPDRWQGKIHVKLRPTLSAAQVPVVSGSRFADGWYFALETPEELPPQELVRSLVMVLLLELADRTPGPNGAEVPLWLSEGLTAEVLARVGPDLVPPQTPVVARVGGSFGQLSSSSRLMVLSQTPTATEQQMLQRGEWGRGFEVRAANRVDARRRMRAEGALSFAELSLPAGDDLRGEAGRRYRDCAQAFLNQLRALPDGDRLLQQMLGGLTHCLNWQTAFVTTYRSHFPTLLDVEKWWALASHRYATVGVVDVWPAARAAGAMDGILSVILATTTGPGAVPVQERVSLTDAMTRLQLGEFVRVIGLKQRQLAVLLLHSPPAVAGLCQEYSSLFGLYLELCGQQSQADGGLLLPGRGQQELLERLAYSLERLDRQRRKLMTEIGGQAEVARASSGATVP
;
A
#
# COMPACT_ATOMS: atom_id res chain seq x y z
N PRO A 1 14.29 -16.70 6.06
CA PRO A 1 15.03 -15.47 6.41
C PRO A 1 14.07 -14.29 6.59
N ASP A 2 13.88 -13.82 7.83
CA ASP A 2 13.04 -12.64 8.10
C ASP A 2 13.57 -11.43 7.31
N PRO A 3 12.77 -10.83 6.41
CA PRO A 3 13.23 -9.76 5.52
C PRO A 3 13.50 -8.42 6.24
N VAL A 4 13.45 -8.36 7.57
CA VAL A 4 13.70 -7.14 8.36
C VAL A 4 14.57 -7.44 9.59
N SER A 5 15.62 -8.23 9.42
CA SER A 5 16.60 -8.51 10.48
C SER A 5 17.55 -7.34 10.78
N GLY A 6 17.48 -6.26 9.99
CA GLY A 6 18.22 -5.02 10.23
C GLY A 6 17.56 -4.23 11.36
N ARG A 7 18.35 -3.82 12.35
CA ARG A 7 17.91 -2.86 13.35
C ARG A 7 18.10 -1.44 12.85
N VAL A 8 17.22 -0.53 13.28
CA VAL A 8 17.35 0.90 13.01
C VAL A 8 17.82 1.61 14.28
N VAL A 9 18.81 2.48 14.11
CA VAL A 9 19.25 3.41 15.14
C VAL A 9 18.40 4.66 15.04
N LEU A 10 17.80 5.07 16.16
CA LEU A 10 16.89 6.18 16.26
C LEU A 10 17.59 7.39 16.86
N GLU A 11 17.64 8.46 16.08
CA GLU A 11 17.96 9.80 16.56
C GLU A 11 16.71 10.68 16.48
N PRO A 12 16.57 11.70 17.35
CA PRO A 12 15.36 12.52 17.42
C PRO A 12 14.89 13.07 16.06
N ASP A 13 15.81 13.59 15.23
CA ASP A 13 15.49 14.22 13.95
C ASP A 13 15.00 13.20 12.91
N SER A 14 15.75 12.11 12.74
CA SER A 14 15.39 11.03 11.80
C SER A 14 14.12 10.30 12.23
N LEU A 15 13.92 10.15 13.54
CA LEU A 15 12.69 9.59 14.11
C LEU A 15 11.48 10.47 13.84
N ALA A 16 11.60 11.79 13.97
CA ALA A 16 10.50 12.71 13.65
C ALA A 16 10.05 12.57 12.19
N VAL A 17 11.00 12.44 11.25
CA VAL A 17 10.70 12.17 9.84
C VAL A 17 10.03 10.80 9.66
N GLY A 18 10.52 9.76 10.34
CA GLY A 18 9.91 8.42 10.33
C GLY A 18 8.47 8.43 10.86
N CYS A 19 8.20 9.15 11.95
CA CYS A 19 6.86 9.33 12.51
C CYS A 19 5.91 9.98 11.51
N GLU A 20 6.32 11.06 10.84
CA GLU A 20 5.50 11.74 9.84
C GLU A 20 5.21 10.83 8.63
N ARG A 21 6.20 10.04 8.17
CA ARG A 21 6.00 9.07 7.09
C ARG A 21 5.02 7.96 7.47
N VAL A 22 5.14 7.41 8.68
CA VAL A 22 4.21 6.39 9.18
C VAL A 22 2.80 6.95 9.34
N LYS A 23 2.65 8.16 9.88
CA LYS A 23 1.36 8.85 9.98
C LYS A 23 0.72 9.05 8.60
N ALA A 24 1.46 9.62 7.65
CA ALA A 24 0.97 9.83 6.29
C ALA A 24 0.55 8.52 5.62
N ALA A 25 1.35 7.46 5.77
CA ALA A 25 1.04 6.15 5.24
C ALA A 25 -0.21 5.53 5.89
N LEU A 26 -0.36 5.64 7.21
CA LEU A 26 -1.53 5.14 7.94
C LEU A 26 -2.81 5.88 7.54
N LEU A 27 -2.77 7.21 7.48
CA LEU A 27 -3.91 8.03 7.05
C LEU A 27 -4.32 7.70 5.62
N ALA A 28 -3.34 7.50 4.72
CA ALA A 28 -3.61 7.06 3.35
C ALA A 28 -4.23 5.66 3.29
N GLU A 29 -3.78 4.69 4.11
CA GLU A 29 -4.38 3.36 4.18
C GLU A 29 -5.81 3.39 4.72
N LEU A 30 -6.10 4.29 5.65
CA LEU A 30 -7.43 4.49 6.21
C LEU A 30 -8.32 5.39 5.33
N GLY A 31 -7.79 6.04 4.28
CA GLY A 31 -8.54 7.00 3.47
C GLY A 31 -8.99 8.24 4.24
N LEU A 32 -8.23 8.65 5.25
CA LEU A 32 -8.53 9.79 6.13
C LEU A 32 -7.66 11.00 5.76
N PRO A 33 -8.21 12.23 5.81
CA PRO A 33 -7.41 13.44 5.70
C PRO A 33 -6.58 13.66 6.96
N ASP A 34 -5.46 14.39 6.83
CA ASP A 34 -4.73 14.84 8.01
C ASP A 34 -5.53 15.94 8.73
N ARG A 35 -6.02 15.60 9.91
CA ARG A 35 -6.75 16.48 10.84
C ARG A 35 -6.15 16.33 12.24
N TRP A 36 -4.83 16.32 12.30
CA TRP A 36 -4.07 16.15 13.55
C TRP A 36 -4.56 17.10 14.65
N GLN A 37 -4.90 16.55 15.82
CA GLN A 37 -5.40 17.32 16.97
C GLN A 37 -4.68 16.93 18.27
N GLY A 38 -4.40 15.64 18.48
CA GLY A 38 -3.73 15.17 19.68
C GLY A 38 -2.22 15.40 19.70
N LYS A 39 -1.62 15.46 20.90
CA LYS A 39 -0.16 15.45 21.07
C LYS A 39 0.31 14.03 21.35
N ILE A 40 1.26 13.53 20.55
CA ILE A 40 1.97 12.28 20.81
C ILE A 40 3.42 12.60 21.18
N HIS A 41 3.84 12.23 22.38
CA HIS A 41 5.20 12.39 22.84
C HIS A 41 6.00 11.11 22.60
N VAL A 42 6.97 11.15 21.69
CA VAL A 42 7.89 10.04 21.47
C VAL A 42 9.14 10.26 22.30
N LYS A 43 9.44 9.35 23.22
CA LYS A 43 10.57 9.41 24.14
C LYS A 43 11.57 8.31 23.82
N LEU A 44 12.77 8.71 23.42
CA LEU A 44 13.92 7.81 23.32
C LEU A 44 14.47 7.55 24.71
N ARG A 45 14.57 6.28 25.08
CA ARG A 45 15.09 5.83 26.38
C ARG A 45 16.39 5.03 26.15
N PRO A 46 17.57 5.66 26.29
CA PRO A 46 18.86 4.98 26.11
C PRO A 46 19.08 3.83 27.09
N THR A 47 18.40 3.85 28.25
CA THR A 47 18.50 2.81 29.27
C THR A 47 17.66 1.57 28.98
N LEU A 48 16.76 1.62 27.99
CA LEU A 48 16.02 0.43 27.57
C LEU A 48 16.92 -0.44 26.69
N SER A 49 16.93 -1.73 26.99
CA SER A 49 17.61 -2.71 26.14
C SER A 49 16.95 -2.72 24.76
N ALA A 50 17.75 -2.88 23.71
CA ALA A 50 17.25 -3.08 22.35
C ALA A 50 16.39 -4.35 22.15
N ALA A 51 16.27 -5.20 23.19
CA ALA A 51 15.34 -6.33 23.23
C ALA A 51 13.97 -5.98 23.86
N GLN A 52 13.83 -4.81 24.49
CA GLN A 52 12.56 -4.35 25.07
C GLN A 52 11.66 -3.77 24.00
N VAL A 53 10.39 -4.16 24.03
CA VAL A 53 9.35 -3.67 23.12
C VAL A 53 8.98 -2.25 23.51
N PRO A 54 8.75 -1.33 22.55
CA PRO A 54 8.28 0.01 22.88
C PRO A 54 6.96 -0.02 23.67
N VAL A 55 6.82 0.93 24.59
CA VAL A 55 5.65 1.05 25.46
C VAL A 55 4.78 2.20 24.97
N VAL A 56 3.53 1.89 24.63
CA VAL A 56 2.50 2.88 24.29
C VAL A 56 1.65 3.14 25.53
N SER A 57 1.41 4.40 25.84
CA SER A 57 0.57 4.80 26.96
C SER A 57 -0.35 5.95 26.58
N GLY A 58 -1.57 5.95 27.14
CA GLY A 58 -2.52 7.04 27.07
C GLY A 58 -2.85 7.51 28.48
N SER A 59 -2.75 8.80 28.74
CA SER A 59 -3.09 9.42 30.04
C SER A 59 -4.12 10.51 29.83
N ARG A 60 -5.19 10.49 30.62
CA ARG A 60 -6.24 11.52 30.57
C ARG A 60 -5.88 12.66 31.53
N PHE A 61 -5.77 13.86 30.99
CA PHE A 61 -5.56 15.11 31.74
C PHE A 61 -6.80 16.01 31.64
N ALA A 62 -6.78 17.14 32.36
CA ALA A 62 -7.89 18.10 32.38
C ALA A 62 -8.14 18.76 31.02
N ASP A 63 -7.11 18.83 30.17
CA ASP A 63 -7.11 19.44 28.84
C ASP A 63 -7.20 18.42 27.69
N GLY A 64 -7.37 17.13 28.00
CA GLY A 64 -7.59 16.08 27.01
C GLY A 64 -6.71 14.84 27.23
N TRP A 65 -6.70 13.94 26.25
CA TRP A 65 -5.81 12.78 26.27
C TRP A 65 -4.43 13.13 25.73
N TYR A 66 -3.43 12.57 26.39
CA TYR A 66 -2.05 12.63 25.99
C TYR A 66 -1.55 11.22 25.73
N PHE A 67 -0.93 11.03 24.57
CA PHE A 67 -0.35 9.75 24.22
C PHE A 67 1.18 9.84 24.24
N ALA A 68 1.83 8.79 24.71
CA ALA A 68 3.27 8.69 24.72
C ALA A 68 3.73 7.34 24.22
N LEU A 69 4.82 7.37 23.45
CA LEU A 69 5.55 6.19 23.00
C LEU A 69 6.94 6.25 23.62
N GLU A 70 7.27 5.29 24.49
CA GLU A 70 8.62 5.12 25.03
C GLU A 70 9.32 3.99 24.27
N THR A 71 10.45 4.28 23.63
CA THR A 71 11.15 3.34 22.74
C THR A 71 12.66 3.32 23.02
N PRO A 72 13.34 2.17 22.89
CA PRO A 72 14.80 2.14 22.87
C PRO A 72 15.36 2.89 21.66
N GLU A 73 16.65 3.23 21.71
CA GLU A 73 17.38 3.89 20.61
C GLU A 73 17.67 2.95 19.44
N GLU A 74 17.61 1.65 19.66
CA GLU A 74 17.83 0.65 18.61
C GLU A 74 16.77 -0.44 18.70
N LEU A 75 16.06 -0.68 17.60
CA LEU A 75 15.01 -1.70 17.53
C LEU A 75 14.75 -2.16 16.08
N PRO A 76 14.07 -3.30 15.89
CA PRO A 76 13.59 -3.70 14.57
C PRO A 76 12.60 -2.67 13.98
N PRO A 77 12.69 -2.28 12.69
CA PRO A 77 11.78 -1.35 12.03
C PRO A 77 10.30 -1.71 12.20
N GLN A 78 9.99 -3.01 12.16
CA GLN A 78 8.64 -3.49 12.35
C GLN A 78 8.08 -3.14 13.74
N GLU A 79 8.90 -3.23 14.79
CA GLU A 79 8.50 -2.90 16.16
C GLU A 79 8.24 -1.39 16.31
N LEU A 80 9.03 -0.57 15.63
CA LEU A 80 8.82 0.87 15.56
C LEU A 80 7.49 1.19 14.86
N VAL A 81 7.27 0.67 13.65
CA VAL A 81 6.03 0.94 12.89
C VAL A 81 4.82 0.46 13.67
N ARG A 82 4.89 -0.75 14.25
CA ARG A 82 3.80 -1.30 15.06
C ARG A 82 3.40 -0.36 16.20
N SER A 83 4.38 0.14 16.93
CA SER A 83 4.15 1.00 18.09
C SER A 83 3.64 2.37 17.68
N LEU A 84 4.13 2.92 16.56
CA LEU A 84 3.63 4.15 15.96
C LEU A 84 2.19 4.00 15.45
N VAL A 85 1.88 2.91 14.76
CA VAL A 85 0.51 2.61 14.31
C VAL A 85 -0.43 2.50 15.50
N MET A 86 -0.03 1.79 16.57
CA MET A 86 -0.84 1.67 17.78
C MET A 86 -1.16 3.04 18.40
N VAL A 87 -0.14 3.88 18.64
CA VAL A 87 -0.35 5.19 19.28
C VAL A 87 -1.14 6.15 18.39
N LEU A 88 -0.98 6.07 17.06
CA LEU A 88 -1.78 6.83 16.10
C LEU A 88 -3.25 6.38 16.08
N LEU A 89 -3.53 5.08 16.20
CA LEU A 89 -4.90 4.57 16.27
C LEU A 89 -5.62 5.03 17.54
N LEU A 90 -4.89 5.11 18.66
CA LEU A 90 -5.41 5.67 19.90
C LEU A 90 -5.74 7.17 19.76
N GLU A 91 -4.86 7.96 19.14
CA GLU A 91 -5.13 9.37 18.85
C GLU A 91 -6.34 9.54 17.93
N LEU A 92 -6.42 8.73 16.85
CA LEU A 92 -7.52 8.75 15.91
C LEU A 92 -8.86 8.44 16.58
N ALA A 93 -8.90 7.44 17.47
CA ALA A 93 -10.09 7.08 18.23
C ALA A 93 -10.53 8.20 19.18
N ASP A 94 -9.57 8.93 19.75
CA ASP A 94 -9.86 10.01 20.70
C ASP A 94 -10.32 11.32 20.04
N ARG A 95 -10.21 11.46 18.72
CA ARG A 95 -10.81 12.60 17.98
C ARG A 95 -12.32 12.69 18.16
N THR A 96 -12.96 11.58 18.52
CA THR A 96 -14.36 11.52 18.97
C THR A 96 -14.36 11.01 20.41
N PRO A 97 -14.11 11.89 21.40
CA PRO A 97 -13.88 11.45 22.77
C PRO A 97 -15.17 10.93 23.40
N GLY A 98 -15.10 9.72 23.94
CA GLY A 98 -16.16 9.07 24.68
C GLY A 98 -15.85 8.99 26.19
N PRO A 99 -16.70 8.31 26.98
CA PRO A 99 -16.49 8.15 28.42
C PRO A 99 -15.33 7.21 28.76
N ASN A 100 -14.89 6.35 27.83
CA ASN A 100 -13.88 5.33 28.06
C ASN A 100 -12.58 5.62 27.29
N GLY A 101 -11.48 4.98 27.71
CA GLY A 101 -10.26 4.92 26.92
C GLY A 101 -10.44 3.99 25.72
N ALA A 102 -9.87 4.35 24.57
CA ALA A 102 -9.92 3.50 23.38
C ALA A 102 -9.09 2.23 23.60
N GLU A 103 -9.69 1.08 23.32
CA GLU A 103 -9.00 -0.20 23.21
C GLU A 103 -8.84 -0.54 21.73
N VAL A 104 -7.62 -0.68 21.25
CA VAL A 104 -7.35 -1.04 19.86
C VAL A 104 -7.09 -2.55 19.79
N PRO A 105 -7.85 -3.32 18.98
CA PRO A 105 -7.61 -4.74 18.84
C PRO A 105 -6.24 -5.01 18.21
N LEU A 106 -5.50 -5.99 18.73
CA LEU A 106 -4.16 -6.29 18.26
C LEU A 106 -4.13 -6.68 16.76
N TRP A 107 -5.14 -7.43 16.29
CA TRP A 107 -5.25 -7.78 14.87
C TRP A 107 -5.35 -6.54 13.96
N LEU A 108 -5.97 -5.45 14.44
CA LEU A 108 -6.10 -4.21 13.67
C LEU A 108 -4.76 -3.49 13.59
N SER A 109 -4.06 -3.34 14.72
CA SER A 109 -2.74 -2.73 14.73
C SER A 109 -1.73 -3.53 13.91
N GLU A 110 -1.72 -4.87 14.01
CA GLU A 110 -0.78 -5.72 13.26
C GLU A 110 -1.11 -5.73 11.75
N GLY A 111 -2.40 -5.80 11.40
CA GLY A 111 -2.85 -5.72 10.01
C GLY A 111 -2.46 -4.39 9.36
N LEU A 112 -2.71 -3.26 10.03
CA LEU A 112 -2.33 -1.94 9.53
C LEU A 112 -0.81 -1.74 9.51
N THR A 113 -0.08 -2.30 10.47
CA THR A 113 1.39 -2.30 10.46
C THR A 113 1.93 -2.95 9.18
N ALA A 114 1.38 -4.10 8.78
CA ALA A 114 1.79 -4.77 7.55
C ALA A 114 1.48 -3.93 6.30
N GLU A 115 0.31 -3.28 6.24
CA GLU A 115 -0.05 -2.40 5.12
C GLU A 115 0.83 -1.12 5.08
N VAL A 116 1.14 -0.54 6.23
CA VAL A 116 2.02 0.63 6.35
C VAL A 116 3.46 0.28 5.96
N LEU A 117 4.01 -0.82 6.46
CA LEU A 117 5.35 -1.28 6.07
C LEU A 117 5.44 -1.54 4.56
N ALA A 118 4.41 -2.15 3.99
CA ALA A 118 4.33 -2.36 2.56
C ALA A 118 4.28 -1.01 1.80
N ARG A 119 3.57 0.00 2.31
CA ARG A 119 3.51 1.32 1.67
C ARG A 119 4.80 2.13 1.80
N VAL A 120 5.40 2.17 3.00
CA VAL A 120 6.58 2.99 3.31
C VAL A 120 7.85 2.43 2.66
N GLY A 121 7.95 1.11 2.50
CA GLY A 121 9.12 0.45 1.92
C GLY A 121 10.29 0.32 2.90
N PRO A 122 11.49 -0.06 2.41
CA PRO A 122 12.65 -0.38 3.26
C PRO A 122 13.24 0.84 3.99
N ASP A 123 13.07 2.05 3.45
CA ASP A 123 13.63 3.28 4.00
C ASP A 123 12.67 3.94 4.99
N LEU A 124 12.32 3.23 6.07
CA LEU A 124 11.41 3.74 7.11
C LEU A 124 11.95 5.01 7.78
N VAL A 125 13.23 5.00 8.12
CA VAL A 125 13.98 6.10 8.73
C VAL A 125 15.10 6.45 7.75
N PRO A 126 15.17 7.69 7.24
CA PRO A 126 16.23 8.06 6.31
C PRO A 126 17.61 7.92 7.01
N PRO A 127 18.61 7.32 6.35
CA PRO A 127 19.97 7.33 6.88
C PRO A 127 20.49 8.78 6.91
N GLN A 128 21.33 9.09 7.90
CA GLN A 128 22.03 10.37 7.96
C GLN A 128 22.69 10.64 6.60
N THR A 129 22.39 11.79 5.99
CA THR A 129 23.28 12.30 4.95
C THR A 129 24.39 12.99 5.73
N PRO A 130 25.63 12.45 5.79
CA PRO A 130 26.70 13.18 6.44
C PRO A 130 26.82 14.49 5.69
N VAL A 131 26.53 15.60 6.38
CA VAL A 131 26.85 16.93 5.89
C VAL A 131 28.37 16.99 5.87
N VAL A 132 28.96 16.51 4.77
CA VAL A 132 30.35 16.79 4.46
C VAL A 132 30.40 18.31 4.36
N ALA A 133 30.99 18.91 5.39
CA ALA A 133 31.28 20.32 5.45
C ALA A 133 32.08 20.70 4.19
N ARG A 134 31.38 21.10 3.12
CA ARG A 134 31.96 21.93 2.07
C ARG A 134 32.09 23.32 2.65
N VAL A 135 33.11 23.48 3.49
CA VAL A 135 33.70 24.78 3.77
C VAL A 135 34.41 25.20 2.48
N GLY A 136 33.89 26.26 1.85
CA GLY A 136 34.62 27.00 0.83
C GLY A 136 33.79 27.40 -0.38
N GLY A 137 33.24 28.61 -0.33
CA GLY A 137 33.00 29.41 -1.53
C GLY A 137 31.54 29.57 -1.95
N SER A 138 30.92 30.61 -1.40
CA SER A 138 29.95 31.48 -2.09
C SER A 138 28.48 31.06 -2.19
N PHE A 139 27.65 31.95 -1.63
CA PHE A 139 26.22 32.18 -1.82
C PHE A 139 25.20 31.23 -1.16
N GLY A 140 24.44 31.81 -0.23
CA GLY A 140 23.07 31.39 0.09
C GLY A 140 22.85 31.00 1.55
N GLN A 141 22.32 31.93 2.34
CA GLN A 141 21.75 31.65 3.66
C GLN A 141 20.80 30.45 3.59
N LEU A 142 21.11 29.37 4.31
CA LEU A 142 20.13 28.34 4.65
C LEU A 142 19.35 28.84 5.86
N SER A 143 18.27 29.59 5.62
CA SER A 143 17.25 29.77 6.65
C SER A 143 16.44 28.48 6.71
N SER A 144 16.56 27.75 7.81
CA SER A 144 15.66 26.65 8.14
C SER A 144 14.29 27.23 8.43
N SER A 145 13.40 27.17 7.45
CA SER A 145 11.97 27.43 7.61
C SER A 145 11.23 26.62 6.57
N SER A 146 10.61 25.54 7.04
CA SER A 146 9.67 24.71 6.31
C SER A 146 8.49 25.57 5.85
N ARG A 147 8.57 26.10 4.64
CA ARG A 147 7.43 26.56 3.85
C ARG A 147 7.38 25.74 2.57
N LEU A 148 6.21 25.15 2.33
CA LEU A 148 5.66 24.71 1.05
C LEU A 148 6.49 25.17 -0.16
N MET A 149 7.39 24.32 -0.64
CA MET A 149 7.95 24.42 -1.99
C MET A 149 6.92 23.85 -2.95
N VAL A 150 6.16 24.78 -3.51
CA VAL A 150 5.36 24.62 -4.72
C VAL A 150 6.22 24.02 -5.84
N LEU A 151 5.62 23.10 -6.57
CA LEU A 151 6.10 22.42 -7.78
C LEU A 151 6.70 23.39 -8.80
N SER A 152 8.03 23.49 -8.84
CA SER A 152 8.80 23.81 -10.06
C SER A 152 10.31 23.67 -9.84
N GLN A 153 10.84 22.46 -9.70
CA GLN A 153 12.27 22.22 -9.92
C GLN A 153 12.47 20.86 -10.61
N THR A 154 13.34 20.84 -11.62
CA THR A 154 13.79 19.64 -12.32
C THR A 154 14.40 18.63 -11.34
N PRO A 155 14.31 17.33 -11.62
CA PRO A 155 14.78 16.31 -10.70
C PRO A 155 16.27 16.50 -10.41
N THR A 156 16.63 16.50 -9.14
CA THR A 156 18.03 16.50 -8.72
C THR A 156 18.73 15.23 -9.23
N ALA A 157 20.05 15.30 -9.42
CA ALA A 157 20.84 14.15 -9.89
C ALA A 157 20.63 12.89 -9.02
N THR A 158 20.33 13.07 -7.74
CA THR A 158 19.99 12.01 -6.79
C THR A 158 18.66 11.31 -7.13
N GLU A 159 17.64 12.05 -7.54
CA GLU A 159 16.34 11.49 -7.95
C GLU A 159 16.43 10.76 -9.29
N GLN A 160 17.26 11.24 -10.23
CA GLN A 160 17.56 10.52 -11.47
C GLN A 160 18.30 9.20 -11.21
N GLN A 161 19.17 9.17 -10.20
CA GLN A 161 19.90 7.97 -9.81
C GLN A 161 18.99 6.94 -9.11
N MET A 162 18.01 7.38 -8.33
CA MET A 162 16.97 6.53 -7.72
C MET A 162 16.00 5.95 -8.76
N LEU A 163 15.63 6.73 -9.78
CA LEU A 163 14.82 6.28 -10.92
C LEU A 163 15.54 5.23 -11.78
N GLN A 164 16.86 5.36 -11.93
CA GLN A 164 17.69 4.37 -12.64
C GLN A 164 17.87 3.06 -11.87
N ARG A 165 17.72 3.08 -10.53
CA ARG A 165 17.86 1.90 -9.66
C ARG A 165 16.57 1.11 -9.43
N GLY A 166 15.44 1.53 -10.01
CA GLY A 166 14.15 0.84 -9.82
C GLY A 166 13.63 0.93 -8.38
N GLU A 167 14.02 1.96 -7.63
CA GLU A 167 13.66 2.11 -6.21
C GLU A 167 12.27 2.76 -6.02
N TRP A 168 11.76 3.43 -7.05
CA TRP A 168 10.40 3.97 -7.13
C TRP A 168 9.40 2.87 -7.56
N GLY A 169 8.69 2.28 -6.58
CA GLY A 169 7.71 1.21 -6.83
C GLY A 169 7.78 0.02 -5.85
N ARG A 170 8.87 -0.07 -5.06
CA ARG A 170 9.09 -1.19 -4.11
C ARG A 170 7.91 -1.41 -3.15
N GLY A 171 7.16 -0.38 -2.76
CA GLY A 171 6.06 -0.54 -1.82
C GLY A 171 4.90 -1.40 -2.34
N PHE A 172 4.50 -1.22 -3.61
CA PHE A 172 3.43 -2.01 -4.22
C PHE A 172 3.87 -3.46 -4.49
N GLU A 173 5.13 -3.65 -4.91
CA GLU A 173 5.75 -4.97 -5.09
C GLU A 173 5.84 -5.75 -3.77
N VAL A 174 6.28 -5.07 -2.70
CA VAL A 174 6.31 -5.63 -1.33
C VAL A 174 4.89 -5.97 -0.87
N ARG A 175 3.88 -5.14 -1.15
CA ARG A 175 2.48 -5.41 -0.78
C ARG A 175 1.92 -6.65 -1.48
N ALA A 176 2.26 -6.88 -2.75
CA ALA A 176 1.84 -8.05 -3.50
C ALA A 176 2.59 -9.31 -3.04
N ALA A 177 3.92 -9.22 -2.88
CA ALA A 177 4.77 -10.32 -2.42
C ALA A 177 4.40 -10.78 -0.99
N ASN A 178 4.23 -9.84 -0.06
CA ASN A 178 3.81 -10.15 1.31
C ASN A 178 2.47 -10.89 1.36
N ARG A 179 1.52 -10.51 0.50
CA ARG A 179 0.22 -11.19 0.40
C ARG A 179 0.33 -12.60 -0.19
N VAL A 180 1.20 -12.81 -1.18
CA VAL A 180 1.45 -14.16 -1.74
C VAL A 180 2.07 -15.08 -0.69
N ASP A 181 3.04 -14.57 0.07
CA ASP A 181 3.72 -15.30 1.12
C ASP A 181 2.79 -15.62 2.31
N ALA A 182 1.98 -14.66 2.75
CA ALA A 182 0.96 -14.86 3.78
C ALA A 182 -0.05 -15.94 3.36
N ARG A 183 -0.54 -15.90 2.11
CA ARG A 183 -1.43 -16.95 1.57
C ARG A 183 -0.79 -18.32 1.55
N ARG A 184 0.49 -18.40 1.17
CA ARG A 184 1.23 -19.67 1.15
C ARG A 184 1.34 -20.26 2.55
N ARG A 185 1.66 -19.44 3.56
CA ARG A 185 1.76 -19.89 4.96
C ARG A 185 0.40 -20.26 5.55
N MET A 186 -0.63 -19.43 5.35
CA MET A 186 -2.00 -19.75 5.77
C MET A 186 -2.52 -21.05 5.14
N ARG A 187 -2.07 -21.42 3.94
CA ARG A 187 -2.37 -22.74 3.34
C ARG A 187 -1.65 -23.89 4.03
N ALA A 188 -0.38 -23.70 4.39
CA ALA A 188 0.44 -24.75 4.98
C ALA A 188 0.07 -25.01 6.46
N GLU A 189 -0.21 -23.95 7.21
CA GLU A 189 -0.37 -23.99 8.67
C GLU A 189 -1.82 -23.80 9.12
N GLY A 190 -2.72 -23.38 8.21
CA GLY A 190 -4.10 -23.00 8.52
C GLY A 190 -4.22 -21.57 9.06
N ALA A 191 -5.38 -20.96 8.89
CA ALA A 191 -5.69 -19.65 9.48
C ALA A 191 -6.03 -19.79 10.97
N LEU A 192 -5.73 -18.74 11.75
CA LEU A 192 -6.24 -18.59 13.11
C LEU A 192 -7.74 -18.31 13.07
N SER A 193 -8.48 -18.84 14.05
CA SER A 193 -9.87 -18.48 14.32
C SER A 193 -10.02 -17.00 14.70
N PHE A 194 -11.24 -16.48 14.61
CA PHE A 194 -11.48 -15.10 15.05
C PHE A 194 -11.31 -14.96 16.57
N ALA A 195 -11.64 -15.99 17.34
CA ALA A 195 -11.35 -16.06 18.78
C ALA A 195 -9.84 -15.95 19.08
N GLU A 196 -8.98 -16.70 18.38
CA GLU A 196 -7.51 -16.64 18.54
C GLU A 196 -6.94 -15.28 18.11
N LEU A 197 -7.48 -14.65 17.06
CA LEU A 197 -7.11 -13.29 16.65
C LEU A 197 -7.55 -12.22 17.67
N SER A 198 -8.61 -12.49 18.42
CA SER A 198 -9.18 -11.56 19.40
C SER A 198 -8.46 -11.62 20.75
N LEU A 199 -7.94 -12.80 21.12
CA LEU A 199 -7.33 -13.09 22.41
C LEU A 199 -6.06 -13.96 22.24
N PRO A 200 -4.99 -13.41 21.64
CA PRO A 200 -3.73 -14.15 21.47
C PRO A 200 -3.03 -14.34 22.82
N ALA A 201 -2.41 -15.51 23.04
CA ALA A 201 -1.52 -15.70 24.18
C ALA A 201 -0.14 -15.07 23.90
N GLY A 202 0.61 -14.74 24.96
CA GLY A 202 1.93 -14.09 24.81
C GLY A 202 2.94 -14.91 24.00
N ASP A 203 2.87 -16.24 24.07
CA ASP A 203 3.72 -17.15 23.30
C ASP A 203 3.34 -17.17 21.80
N ASP A 204 2.09 -16.88 21.46
CA ASP A 204 1.58 -16.85 20.08
C ASP A 204 2.12 -15.65 19.28
N LEU A 205 2.72 -14.67 19.95
CA LEU A 205 3.19 -13.43 19.33
C LEU A 205 4.69 -13.44 18.99
N ARG A 206 5.41 -14.52 19.30
CA ARG A 206 6.86 -14.65 19.09
C ARG A 206 7.20 -15.63 17.97
N GLY A 207 8.37 -15.45 17.35
CA GLY A 207 8.89 -16.38 16.35
C GLY A 207 7.94 -16.65 15.17
N GLU A 208 7.81 -17.92 14.78
CA GLU A 208 6.91 -18.36 13.71
C GLU A 208 5.43 -18.16 14.04
N ALA A 209 5.02 -18.40 15.29
CA ALA A 209 3.64 -18.16 15.73
C ALA A 209 3.26 -16.68 15.55
N GLY A 210 4.16 -15.76 15.93
CA GLY A 210 3.96 -14.33 15.73
C GLY A 210 3.88 -13.93 14.26
N ARG A 211 4.63 -14.59 13.37
CA ARG A 211 4.49 -14.40 11.91
C ARG A 211 3.12 -14.84 11.42
N ARG A 212 2.67 -16.02 11.84
CA ARG A 212 1.33 -16.55 11.49
C ARG A 212 0.22 -15.63 11.98
N TYR A 213 0.33 -15.11 13.21
CA TYR A 213 -0.63 -14.13 13.75
C TYR A 213 -0.73 -12.90 12.85
N ARG A 214 0.41 -12.31 12.46
CA ARG A 214 0.44 -11.11 11.62
C ARG A 214 -0.12 -11.34 10.23
N ASP A 215 0.21 -12.48 9.60
CA ASP A 215 -0.36 -12.86 8.31
C ASP A 215 -1.89 -12.99 8.40
N CYS A 216 -2.40 -13.64 9.45
CA CYS A 216 -3.84 -13.80 9.68
C CYS A 216 -4.52 -12.45 9.97
N ALA A 217 -3.90 -11.58 10.78
CA ALA A 217 -4.38 -10.24 11.10
C ALA A 217 -4.46 -9.35 9.85
N GLN A 218 -3.43 -9.36 9.02
CA GLN A 218 -3.41 -8.64 7.73
C GLN A 218 -4.47 -9.19 6.78
N ALA A 219 -4.62 -10.51 6.67
CA ALA A 219 -5.64 -11.13 5.83
C ALA A 219 -7.06 -10.77 6.32
N PHE A 220 -7.30 -10.83 7.63
CA PHE A 220 -8.58 -10.49 8.25
C PHE A 220 -8.97 -9.04 7.98
N LEU A 221 -8.05 -8.09 8.23
CA LEU A 221 -8.26 -6.67 7.92
C LEU A 221 -8.63 -6.46 6.44
N ASN A 222 -7.88 -7.10 5.53
CA ASN A 222 -8.14 -6.98 4.10
C ASN A 222 -9.50 -7.59 3.68
N GLN A 223 -9.93 -8.67 4.33
CA GLN A 223 -11.26 -9.24 4.08
C GLN A 223 -12.38 -8.33 4.64
N LEU A 224 -12.17 -7.68 5.79
CA LEU A 224 -13.14 -6.70 6.33
C LEU A 224 -13.28 -5.48 5.42
N ARG A 225 -12.18 -4.96 4.89
CA ARG A 225 -12.18 -3.84 3.93
C ARG A 225 -12.85 -4.22 2.60
N ALA A 226 -12.81 -5.50 2.23
CA ALA A 226 -13.46 -6.01 1.02
C ALA A 226 -14.99 -6.20 1.16
N LEU A 227 -15.55 -6.03 2.37
CA LEU A 227 -17.00 -6.01 2.55
C LEU A 227 -17.61 -4.75 1.89
N PRO A 228 -18.90 -4.78 1.54
CA PRO A 228 -19.63 -3.56 1.17
C PRO A 228 -19.49 -2.50 2.27
N ASP A 229 -19.07 -1.29 1.89
CA ASP A 229 -18.73 -0.18 2.78
C ASP A 229 -17.61 -0.47 3.81
N GLY A 230 -16.77 -1.49 3.58
CA GLY A 230 -15.77 -1.96 4.55
C GLY A 230 -14.83 -0.88 5.07
N ASP A 231 -14.30 -0.01 4.19
CA ASP A 231 -13.43 1.10 4.59
C ASP A 231 -14.17 2.12 5.48
N ARG A 232 -15.42 2.45 5.14
CA ARG A 232 -16.26 3.37 5.93
C ARG A 232 -16.60 2.78 7.29
N LEU A 233 -16.92 1.49 7.34
CA LEU A 233 -17.19 0.76 8.58
C LEU A 233 -15.95 0.71 9.47
N LEU A 234 -14.76 0.54 8.89
CA LEU A 234 -13.51 0.58 9.65
C LEU A 234 -13.27 1.95 10.30
N GLN A 235 -13.47 3.03 9.54
CA GLN A 235 -13.37 4.40 10.06
C GLN A 235 -14.40 4.67 11.18
N GLN A 236 -15.64 4.20 11.01
CA GLN A 236 -16.69 4.31 12.01
C GLN A 236 -16.36 3.54 13.28
N MET A 237 -15.81 2.32 13.15
CA MET A 237 -15.39 1.51 14.28
C MET A 237 -14.32 2.25 15.10
N LEU A 238 -13.32 2.85 14.43
CA LEU A 238 -12.27 3.62 15.09
C LEU A 238 -12.83 4.79 15.91
N GLY A 239 -13.75 5.58 15.36
CA GLY A 239 -14.42 6.65 16.10
C GLY A 239 -15.34 6.16 17.23
N GLY A 240 -15.81 4.92 17.14
CA GLY A 240 -16.66 4.28 18.17
C GLY A 240 -15.91 3.67 19.35
N LEU A 241 -14.58 3.54 19.29
CA LEU A 241 -13.81 2.79 20.31
C LEU A 241 -13.92 3.40 21.72
N THR A 242 -13.85 4.72 21.84
CA THR A 242 -13.97 5.45 23.11
C THR A 242 -15.38 5.44 23.71
N HIS A 243 -16.39 5.11 22.89
CA HIS A 243 -17.80 5.06 23.28
C HIS A 243 -18.24 3.69 23.78
N CYS A 244 -17.37 2.69 23.67
CA CYS A 244 -17.62 1.32 24.10
C CYS A 244 -16.69 0.95 25.26
N LEU A 245 -17.09 -0.04 26.06
CA LEU A 245 -16.24 -0.56 27.16
C LEU A 245 -15.08 -1.41 26.64
N ASN A 246 -15.22 -1.95 25.42
CA ASN A 246 -14.20 -2.74 24.74
C ASN A 246 -14.39 -2.61 23.22
N TRP A 247 -13.36 -3.02 22.47
CA TRP A 247 -13.38 -2.95 21.02
C TRP A 247 -14.39 -3.92 20.39
N GLN A 248 -14.69 -5.07 21.03
CA GLN A 248 -15.64 -6.04 20.46
C GLN A 248 -17.04 -5.44 20.35
N THR A 249 -17.45 -4.64 21.34
CA THR A 249 -18.75 -3.96 21.34
C THR A 249 -18.80 -2.90 20.25
N ALA A 250 -17.71 -2.12 20.07
CA ALA A 250 -17.60 -1.15 18.97
C ALA A 250 -17.66 -1.85 17.61
N PHE A 251 -16.98 -2.99 17.47
CA PHE A 251 -16.97 -3.80 16.27
C PHE A 251 -18.37 -4.31 15.91
N VAL A 252 -19.05 -5.01 16.83
CA VAL A 252 -20.39 -5.58 16.57
C VAL A 252 -21.42 -4.49 16.32
N THR A 253 -21.32 -3.37 17.03
CA THR A 253 -22.23 -2.23 16.81
C THR A 253 -22.08 -1.66 15.40
N THR A 254 -20.84 -1.52 14.93
CA THR A 254 -20.54 -0.94 13.62
C THR A 254 -20.83 -1.91 12.48
N TYR A 255 -20.41 -3.17 12.61
CA TYR A 255 -20.56 -4.20 11.58
C TYR A 255 -21.89 -4.98 11.69
N ARG A 256 -22.84 -4.54 12.51
CA ARG A 256 -24.09 -5.27 12.83
C ARG A 256 -24.89 -5.73 11.60
N SER A 257 -24.86 -4.94 10.53
CA SER A 257 -25.54 -5.26 9.26
C SER A 257 -24.95 -6.48 8.55
N HIS A 258 -23.65 -6.75 8.75
CA HIS A 258 -22.93 -7.90 8.21
C HIS A 258 -22.85 -9.04 9.23
N PHE A 259 -22.63 -8.71 10.50
CA PHE A 259 -22.40 -9.65 11.59
C PHE A 259 -23.28 -9.30 12.80
N PRO A 260 -24.46 -9.92 12.94
CA PRO A 260 -25.33 -9.70 14.10
C PRO A 260 -24.66 -10.08 15.43
N THR A 261 -23.80 -11.11 15.42
CA THR A 261 -23.07 -11.61 16.59
C THR A 261 -21.60 -11.88 16.26
N LEU A 262 -20.75 -11.99 17.28
CA LEU A 262 -19.35 -12.41 17.11
C LEU A 262 -19.22 -13.83 16.53
N LEU A 263 -20.21 -14.70 16.77
CA LEU A 263 -20.25 -16.04 16.17
C LEU A 263 -20.42 -15.97 14.65
N ASP A 264 -21.11 -14.97 14.13
CA ASP A 264 -21.24 -14.77 12.69
C ASP A 264 -19.93 -14.29 12.06
N VAL A 265 -19.12 -13.52 12.81
CA VAL A 265 -17.75 -13.14 12.41
C VAL A 265 -16.87 -14.39 12.32
N GLU A 266 -16.94 -15.27 13.31
CA GLU A 266 -16.17 -16.53 13.33
C GLU A 266 -16.52 -17.41 12.12
N LYS A 267 -17.81 -17.62 11.86
CA LYS A 267 -18.28 -18.41 10.69
C LYS A 267 -17.85 -17.79 9.37
N TRP A 268 -18.01 -16.47 9.23
CA TRP A 268 -17.59 -15.75 8.03
C TRP A 268 -16.09 -15.85 7.83
N TRP A 269 -15.30 -15.65 8.89
CA TRP A 269 -13.86 -15.67 8.83
C TRP A 269 -13.32 -17.07 8.50
N ALA A 270 -13.91 -18.14 9.01
CA ALA A 270 -13.56 -19.51 8.64
C ALA A 270 -13.68 -19.73 7.11
N LEU A 271 -14.73 -19.21 6.47
CA LEU A 271 -14.90 -19.29 5.02
C LEU A 271 -13.99 -18.31 4.25
N ALA A 272 -13.88 -17.08 4.73
CA ALA A 272 -13.12 -16.02 4.09
C ALA A 272 -11.61 -16.31 4.11
N SER A 273 -11.09 -16.83 5.22
CA SER A 273 -9.68 -17.21 5.37
C SER A 273 -9.32 -18.40 4.48
N HIS A 274 -10.19 -19.41 4.38
CA HIS A 274 -10.00 -20.52 3.44
C HIS A 274 -9.96 -20.01 2.01
N ARG A 275 -10.95 -19.20 1.60
CA ARG A 275 -10.97 -18.58 0.26
C ARG A 275 -9.73 -17.73 0.02
N TYR A 276 -9.32 -16.91 0.98
CA TYR A 276 -8.13 -16.06 0.89
C TYR A 276 -6.87 -16.89 0.67
N ALA A 277 -6.70 -17.97 1.43
CA ALA A 277 -5.59 -18.90 1.31
C ALA A 277 -5.57 -19.59 -0.05
N THR A 278 -6.74 -19.93 -0.60
CA THR A 278 -6.90 -20.60 -1.91
C THR A 278 -6.94 -19.66 -3.11
N VAL A 279 -7.03 -18.33 -2.92
CA VAL A 279 -6.97 -17.35 -4.02
C VAL A 279 -5.60 -17.46 -4.70
N GLY A 280 -5.62 -17.89 -5.97
CA GLY A 280 -4.42 -18.22 -6.76
C GLY A 280 -4.13 -19.72 -6.92
N VAL A 281 -4.95 -20.60 -6.33
CA VAL A 281 -4.98 -22.05 -6.63
C VAL A 281 -5.91 -22.35 -7.83
N VAL A 282 -6.70 -21.36 -8.27
CA VAL A 282 -7.42 -21.42 -9.54
C VAL A 282 -6.43 -21.18 -10.67
N ASP A 283 -5.94 -22.27 -11.28
CA ASP A 283 -5.07 -22.40 -12.46
C ASP A 283 -4.15 -21.19 -12.71
N VAL A 284 -2.86 -21.31 -12.39
CA VAL A 284 -1.85 -20.41 -13.00
C VAL A 284 -2.03 -20.52 -14.50
N TRP A 285 -2.39 -19.40 -15.14
CA TRP A 285 -2.59 -19.41 -16.58
C TRP A 285 -1.26 -19.71 -17.26
N PRO A 286 -1.25 -20.54 -18.32
CA PRO A 286 -0.07 -20.68 -19.17
C PRO A 286 0.44 -19.30 -19.56
N ALA A 287 1.76 -19.10 -19.60
CA ALA A 287 2.38 -17.79 -19.83
C ALA A 287 1.81 -17.08 -21.08
N ALA A 288 1.52 -17.83 -22.14
CA ALA A 288 0.89 -17.32 -23.36
C ALA A 288 -0.53 -16.74 -23.12
N ARG A 289 -1.34 -17.40 -22.28
CA ARG A 289 -2.70 -16.94 -21.93
C ARG A 289 -2.65 -15.71 -21.04
N ALA A 290 -1.76 -15.68 -20.05
CA ALA A 290 -1.56 -14.51 -19.19
C ALA A 290 -1.03 -13.31 -19.99
N ALA A 291 -0.07 -13.52 -20.90
CA ALA A 291 0.46 -12.48 -21.78
C ALA A 291 -0.60 -11.94 -22.75
N GLY A 292 -1.41 -12.81 -23.36
CA GLY A 292 -2.52 -12.38 -24.23
C GLY A 292 -3.59 -11.57 -23.49
N ALA A 293 -3.89 -11.96 -22.24
CA ALA A 293 -4.81 -11.20 -21.39
C ALA A 293 -4.24 -9.83 -20.99
N MET A 294 -2.93 -9.75 -20.70
CA MET A 294 -2.24 -8.49 -20.45
C MET A 294 -2.34 -7.55 -21.66
N ASP A 295 -2.12 -8.06 -22.88
CA ASP A 295 -2.23 -7.26 -24.10
C ASP A 295 -3.64 -6.70 -24.29
N GLY A 296 -4.66 -7.54 -24.06
CA GLY A 296 -6.05 -7.12 -24.08
C GLY A 296 -6.35 -6.02 -23.07
N ILE A 297 -5.87 -6.16 -21.83
CA ILE A 297 -6.05 -5.16 -20.77
C ILE A 297 -5.35 -3.85 -21.14
N LEU A 298 -4.13 -3.89 -21.68
CA LEU A 298 -3.36 -2.69 -22.01
C LEU A 298 -3.76 -2.04 -23.36
N SER A 299 -4.81 -2.55 -24.00
CA SER A 299 -5.41 -1.97 -25.20
C SER A 299 -6.70 -1.20 -24.87
N VAL A 300 -6.94 -0.09 -25.55
CA VAL A 300 -8.16 0.72 -25.41
C VAL A 300 -8.93 0.67 -26.73
N ILE A 301 -10.23 0.43 -26.68
CA ILE A 301 -11.09 0.52 -27.86
C ILE A 301 -11.69 1.93 -27.88
N LEU A 302 -11.42 2.69 -28.94
CA LEU A 302 -11.98 4.02 -29.16
C LEU A 302 -12.86 4.01 -30.40
N ALA A 303 -13.97 4.73 -30.35
CA ALA A 303 -14.80 4.98 -31.52
C ALA A 303 -14.22 6.19 -32.29
N THR A 304 -13.75 5.98 -33.52
CA THR A 304 -13.26 7.05 -34.40
C THR A 304 -14.22 7.25 -35.56
N THR A 305 -14.53 8.51 -35.88
CA THR A 305 -15.31 8.88 -37.07
C THR A 305 -14.37 9.49 -38.10
N THR A 306 -14.40 8.98 -39.33
CA THR A 306 -13.55 9.48 -40.43
C THR A 306 -14.07 10.77 -41.07
N GLY A 307 -15.18 11.34 -40.57
CA GLY A 307 -15.73 12.63 -41.00
C GLY A 307 -17.14 12.89 -40.43
N PRO A 308 -17.68 14.11 -40.63
CA PRO A 308 -19.03 14.44 -40.20
C PRO A 308 -20.07 13.55 -40.90
N GLY A 309 -20.83 12.75 -40.13
CA GLY A 309 -21.86 11.85 -40.65
C GLY A 309 -21.39 10.42 -40.99
N ALA A 310 -20.11 10.09 -40.81
CA ALA A 310 -19.60 8.73 -40.98
C ALA A 310 -19.96 7.83 -39.78
N VAL A 311 -20.19 6.54 -40.04
CA VAL A 311 -20.43 5.55 -38.98
C VAL A 311 -19.17 5.42 -38.11
N PRO A 312 -19.28 5.48 -36.77
CA PRO A 312 -18.14 5.31 -35.88
C PRO A 312 -17.52 3.91 -36.04
N VAL A 313 -16.23 3.86 -36.34
CA VAL A 313 -15.45 2.62 -36.40
C VAL A 313 -14.76 2.41 -35.05
N GLN A 314 -14.82 1.20 -34.52
CA GLN A 314 -14.11 0.84 -33.30
C GLN A 314 -12.65 0.52 -33.65
N GLU A 315 -11.72 1.31 -33.11
CA GLU A 315 -10.28 1.15 -33.31
C GLU A 315 -9.63 0.72 -31.99
N ARG A 316 -8.73 -0.28 -32.04
CA ARG A 316 -7.93 -0.69 -30.89
C ARG A 316 -6.62 0.11 -30.89
N VAL A 317 -6.46 0.99 -29.89
CA VAL A 317 -5.30 1.86 -29.71
C VAL A 317 -4.48 1.50 -28.47
N SER A 318 -3.22 1.93 -28.43
CA SER A 318 -2.36 1.81 -27.24
C SER A 318 -2.78 2.81 -26.15
N LEU A 319 -2.30 2.61 -24.92
CA LEU A 319 -2.54 3.58 -23.84
C LEU A 319 -1.88 4.93 -24.10
N THR A 320 -0.71 4.95 -24.74
CA THR A 320 -0.02 6.19 -25.14
C THR A 320 -0.84 6.98 -26.15
N ASP A 321 -1.46 6.30 -27.12
CA ASP A 321 -2.32 6.93 -28.11
C ASP A 321 -3.70 7.31 -27.53
N ALA A 322 -4.22 6.52 -26.59
CA ALA A 322 -5.41 6.90 -25.84
C ALA A 322 -5.18 8.16 -24.98
N MET A 323 -3.98 8.33 -24.43
CA MET A 323 -3.61 9.50 -23.61
C MET A 323 -3.58 10.81 -24.42
N THR A 324 -3.20 10.75 -25.69
CA THR A 324 -3.18 11.94 -26.56
C THR A 324 -4.55 12.27 -27.14
N ARG A 325 -5.40 11.26 -27.35
CA ARG A 325 -6.72 11.41 -27.99
C ARG A 325 -7.87 11.66 -27.01
N LEU A 326 -7.80 11.14 -25.78
CA LEU A 326 -8.87 11.27 -24.78
C LEU A 326 -8.72 12.55 -23.94
N GLN A 327 -9.85 13.05 -23.44
CA GLN A 327 -9.81 14.06 -22.39
C GLN A 327 -9.24 13.48 -21.09
N LEU A 328 -8.56 14.30 -20.29
CA LEU A 328 -7.88 13.88 -19.06
C LEU A 328 -8.80 13.07 -18.12
N GLY A 329 -10.02 13.55 -17.87
CA GLY A 329 -10.98 12.87 -16.99
C GLY A 329 -11.42 11.50 -17.52
N GLU A 330 -11.53 11.33 -18.84
CA GLU A 330 -11.85 10.04 -19.47
C GLU A 330 -10.66 9.09 -19.38
N PHE A 331 -9.46 9.59 -19.65
CA PHE A 331 -8.23 8.81 -19.53
C PHE A 331 -7.98 8.32 -18.10
N VAL A 332 -8.20 9.17 -17.09
CA VAL A 332 -8.14 8.80 -15.66
C VAL A 332 -9.09 7.64 -15.34
N ARG A 333 -10.34 7.67 -15.87
CA ARG A 333 -11.30 6.57 -15.68
C ARG A 333 -10.84 5.28 -16.37
N VAL A 334 -10.30 5.37 -17.57
CA VAL A 334 -9.74 4.23 -18.32
C VAL A 334 -8.59 3.61 -17.52
N ILE A 335 -7.64 4.41 -17.04
CA ILE A 335 -6.49 3.95 -16.27
C ILE A 335 -6.92 3.28 -14.95
N GLY A 336 -7.88 3.86 -14.23
CA GLY A 336 -8.45 3.24 -13.03
C GLY A 336 -9.10 1.88 -13.28
N LEU A 337 -9.76 1.69 -14.43
CA LEU A 337 -10.29 0.39 -14.84
C LEU A 337 -9.16 -0.59 -15.17
N LYS A 338 -8.16 -0.17 -15.96
CA LYS A 338 -7.03 -1.03 -16.34
C LYS A 338 -6.22 -1.49 -15.12
N GLN A 339 -6.01 -0.61 -14.14
CA GLN A 339 -5.34 -0.94 -12.89
C GLN A 339 -6.05 -2.07 -12.13
N ARG A 340 -7.38 -2.00 -12.01
CA ARG A 340 -8.17 -3.10 -11.39
C ARG A 340 -8.08 -4.39 -12.17
N GLN A 341 -8.12 -4.33 -13.51
CA GLN A 341 -8.00 -5.51 -14.36
C GLN A 341 -6.61 -6.16 -14.26
N LEU A 342 -5.54 -5.37 -14.21
CA LEU A 342 -4.18 -5.86 -13.98
C LEU A 342 -4.02 -6.49 -12.59
N ALA A 343 -4.65 -5.93 -11.56
CA ALA A 343 -4.64 -6.51 -10.22
C ALA A 343 -5.29 -7.89 -10.18
N VAL A 344 -6.36 -8.10 -10.96
CA VAL A 344 -6.98 -9.43 -11.13
C VAL A 344 -6.07 -10.37 -11.93
N LEU A 345 -5.49 -9.90 -13.04
CA LEU A 345 -4.59 -10.71 -13.87
C LEU A 345 -3.34 -11.17 -13.08
N LEU A 346 -2.81 -10.33 -12.19
CA LEU A 346 -1.69 -10.66 -11.32
C LEU A 346 -1.95 -11.93 -10.47
N LEU A 347 -3.20 -12.19 -10.08
CA LEU A 347 -3.57 -13.37 -9.30
C LEU A 347 -3.44 -14.69 -10.07
N HIS A 348 -3.43 -14.62 -11.39
CA HIS A 348 -3.39 -15.79 -12.30
C HIS A 348 -2.10 -15.86 -13.13
N SER A 349 -1.18 -14.90 -12.95
CA SER A 349 -0.01 -14.75 -13.83
C SER A 349 1.21 -15.51 -13.33
N PRO A 350 1.97 -16.16 -14.23
CA PRO A 350 3.29 -16.71 -13.88
C PRO A 350 4.30 -15.58 -13.62
N PRO A 351 5.42 -15.85 -12.92
CA PRO A 351 6.37 -14.84 -12.47
C PRO A 351 6.85 -13.86 -13.56
N ALA A 352 7.09 -14.36 -14.77
CA ALA A 352 7.54 -13.55 -15.90
C ALA A 352 6.52 -12.47 -16.32
N VAL A 353 5.21 -12.76 -16.24
CA VAL A 353 4.12 -11.83 -16.59
C VAL A 353 3.71 -11.02 -15.35
N ALA A 354 3.81 -11.59 -14.15
CA ALA A 354 3.48 -10.94 -12.89
C ALA A 354 4.32 -9.66 -12.65
N GLY A 355 5.62 -9.68 -12.96
CA GLY A 355 6.49 -8.50 -12.82
C GLY A 355 5.99 -7.31 -13.65
N LEU A 356 5.66 -7.52 -14.93
CA LEU A 356 5.12 -6.46 -15.77
C LEU A 356 3.74 -5.98 -15.31
N CYS A 357 2.85 -6.88 -14.87
CA CYS A 357 1.55 -6.49 -14.29
C CYS A 357 1.73 -5.52 -13.10
N GLN A 358 2.74 -5.76 -12.26
CA GLN A 358 3.07 -4.92 -11.13
C GLN A 358 3.60 -3.55 -11.58
N GLU A 359 4.56 -3.52 -12.51
CA GLU A 359 5.13 -2.27 -13.02
C GLU A 359 4.08 -1.34 -13.65
N TYR A 360 3.16 -1.87 -14.46
CA TYR A 360 2.04 -1.09 -15.01
C TYR A 360 1.06 -0.62 -13.92
N SER A 361 0.72 -1.49 -12.95
CA SER A 361 -0.21 -1.14 -11.88
C SER A 361 0.31 -0.02 -10.98
N SER A 362 1.63 -0.02 -10.73
CA SER A 362 2.34 1.02 -9.99
C SER A 362 2.33 2.35 -10.74
N LEU A 363 2.64 2.33 -12.05
CA LEU A 363 2.60 3.52 -12.89
C LEU A 363 1.20 4.15 -12.93
N PHE A 364 0.16 3.32 -13.06
CA PHE A 364 -1.22 3.78 -13.02
C PHE A 364 -1.63 4.34 -11.66
N GLY A 365 -1.21 3.70 -10.57
CA GLY A 365 -1.49 4.18 -9.22
C GLY A 365 -0.94 5.58 -8.97
N LEU A 366 0.32 5.80 -9.34
CA LEU A 366 0.98 7.11 -9.23
C LEU A 366 0.26 8.18 -10.05
N TYR A 367 -0.16 7.86 -11.27
CA TYR A 367 -0.91 8.79 -12.09
C TYR A 367 -2.26 9.17 -11.46
N LEU A 368 -3.01 8.20 -10.96
CA LEU A 368 -4.32 8.44 -10.33
C LEU A 368 -4.20 9.24 -9.03
N GLU A 369 -3.17 8.97 -8.22
CA GLU A 369 -2.90 9.70 -6.98
C GLU A 369 -2.58 11.17 -7.26
N LEU A 370 -1.74 11.45 -8.27
CA LEU A 370 -1.40 12.81 -8.68
C LEU A 370 -2.62 13.56 -9.23
N CYS A 371 -3.46 12.92 -10.03
CA CYS A 371 -4.72 13.51 -10.49
C CYS A 371 -5.70 13.77 -9.33
N GLY A 372 -5.75 12.87 -8.33
CA GLY A 372 -6.59 13.02 -7.14
C GLY A 372 -6.17 14.19 -6.25
N GLN A 373 -4.86 14.37 -6.04
CA GLN A 373 -4.31 15.49 -5.25
C GLN A 373 -4.57 16.85 -5.93
N GLN A 374 -4.48 16.92 -7.26
CA GLN A 374 -4.77 18.16 -8.02
C GLN A 374 -6.25 18.53 -8.01
N SER A 375 -7.16 17.54 -8.07
CA SER A 375 -8.61 17.79 -7.97
C SER A 375 -9.06 18.35 -6.61
N GLN A 376 -8.26 18.16 -5.55
CA GLN A 376 -8.55 18.72 -4.22
C GLN A 376 -7.96 20.12 -4.02
N ALA A 377 -6.91 20.48 -4.77
CA ALA A 377 -6.22 21.77 -4.65
C ALA A 377 -6.90 22.87 -5.48
N ASP A 378 -7.39 22.56 -6.68
CA ASP A 378 -8.12 23.50 -7.54
C ASP A 378 -9.61 23.15 -7.52
N GLY A 379 -10.41 23.98 -6.83
CA GLY A 379 -11.85 23.83 -6.68
C GLY A 379 -12.64 23.87 -8.00
N GLY A 380 -12.57 22.79 -8.79
CA GLY A 380 -13.49 22.48 -9.87
C GLY A 380 -13.05 22.75 -11.30
N LEU A 381 -11.81 23.19 -11.58
CA LEU A 381 -11.33 23.32 -12.97
C LEU A 381 -9.89 22.83 -13.14
N LEU A 382 -9.74 21.73 -13.87
CA LEU A 382 -8.46 21.17 -14.33
C LEU A 382 -7.92 22.01 -15.50
N LEU A 383 -7.28 23.14 -15.21
CA LEU A 383 -6.49 23.87 -16.20
C LEU A 383 -5.06 23.29 -16.23
N PRO A 384 -4.50 22.96 -17.41
CA PRO A 384 -3.18 22.37 -17.49
C PRO A 384 -2.09 23.40 -17.20
N GLY A 385 -1.61 23.44 -15.96
CA GLY A 385 -0.38 24.16 -15.59
C GLY A 385 0.86 23.49 -16.19
N ARG A 386 1.99 24.23 -16.29
CA ARG A 386 3.28 23.72 -16.84
C ARG A 386 3.74 22.39 -16.21
N GLY A 387 3.47 22.17 -14.92
CA GLY A 387 3.79 20.92 -14.23
C GLY A 387 2.97 19.70 -14.70
N GLN A 388 1.77 19.91 -15.24
CA GLN A 388 0.92 18.83 -15.76
C GLN A 388 1.42 18.33 -17.13
N GLN A 389 1.93 19.21 -17.98
CA GLN A 389 2.54 18.81 -19.26
C GLN A 389 3.78 17.95 -19.03
N GLU A 390 4.66 18.37 -18.13
CA GLU A 390 5.86 17.61 -17.79
C GLU A 390 5.53 16.22 -17.19
N LEU A 391 4.46 16.13 -16.40
CA LEU A 391 3.98 14.88 -15.83
C LEU A 391 3.39 13.93 -16.90
N LEU A 392 2.63 14.48 -17.86
CA LEU A 392 2.10 13.71 -19.00
C LEU A 392 3.23 13.21 -19.91
N GLU A 393 4.25 14.02 -20.16
CA GLU A 393 5.44 13.61 -20.92
C GLU A 393 6.21 12.48 -20.21
N ARG A 394 6.37 12.57 -18.89
CA ARG A 394 7.00 11.52 -18.07
C ARG A 394 6.19 10.23 -18.05
N LEU A 395 4.86 10.33 -17.99
CA LEU A 395 3.96 9.18 -18.09
C LEU A 395 4.07 8.51 -19.46
N ALA A 396 4.06 9.30 -20.54
CA ALA A 396 4.24 8.82 -21.91
C ALA A 396 5.53 8.01 -22.06
N TYR A 397 6.64 8.58 -21.59
CA TYR A 397 7.96 7.93 -21.63
C TYR A 397 7.97 6.62 -20.85
N SER A 398 7.38 6.61 -19.65
CA SER A 398 7.34 5.42 -18.79
C SER A 398 6.46 4.32 -19.38
N LEU A 399 5.32 4.68 -19.97
CA LEU A 399 4.46 3.74 -20.69
C LEU A 399 5.19 3.13 -21.89
N GLU A 400 5.87 3.93 -22.68
CA GLU A 400 6.59 3.44 -23.85
C GLU A 400 7.77 2.52 -23.49
N ARG A 401 8.43 2.77 -22.35
CA ARG A 401 9.45 1.86 -21.80
C ARG A 401 8.83 0.50 -21.42
N LEU A 402 7.73 0.52 -20.68
CA LEU A 402 7.03 -0.71 -20.28
C LEU A 402 6.46 -1.46 -21.49
N ASP A 403 5.98 -0.75 -22.52
CA ASP A 403 5.47 -1.35 -23.76
C ASP A 403 6.59 -2.03 -24.56
N ARG A 404 7.83 -1.51 -24.49
CA ARG A 404 9.00 -2.20 -25.07
C ARG A 404 9.35 -3.47 -24.30
N GLN A 405 9.36 -3.43 -22.97
CA GLN A 405 9.59 -4.63 -22.15
C GLN A 405 8.51 -5.70 -22.36
N ARG A 406 7.25 -5.28 -22.44
CA ARG A 406 6.12 -6.15 -22.78
C ARG A 406 6.28 -6.83 -24.13
N ARG A 407 6.59 -6.07 -25.17
CA ARG A 407 6.83 -6.62 -26.52
C ARG A 407 7.96 -7.64 -26.53
N LYS A 408 9.08 -7.35 -25.84
CA LYS A 408 10.20 -8.29 -25.72
C LYS A 408 9.76 -9.60 -25.04
N LEU A 409 9.05 -9.51 -23.92
CA LEU A 409 8.54 -10.68 -23.21
C LEU A 409 7.55 -11.48 -24.06
N MET A 410 6.69 -10.82 -24.83
CA MET A 410 5.74 -11.48 -25.74
C MET A 410 6.46 -12.26 -26.85
N THR A 411 7.54 -11.72 -27.41
CA THR A 411 8.37 -12.44 -28.39
C THR A 411 9.06 -13.65 -27.77
N GLU A 412 9.57 -13.53 -26.54
CA GLU A 412 10.22 -14.63 -25.81
C GLU A 412 9.23 -15.77 -25.49
N ILE A 413 8.03 -15.43 -24.99
CA ILE A 413 6.96 -16.41 -24.70
C ILE A 413 6.44 -17.06 -25.99
N GLY A 414 6.31 -16.29 -27.08
CA GLY A 414 5.90 -16.80 -28.39
C GLY A 414 6.92 -17.77 -28.99
N GLY A 415 8.21 -17.43 -28.95
CA GLY A 415 9.29 -18.30 -29.43
C GLY A 415 9.41 -19.59 -28.65
N GLN A 416 9.23 -19.56 -27.32
CA GLN A 416 9.21 -20.76 -26.49
C GLN A 416 8.03 -21.70 -26.80
N ALA A 417 6.87 -21.14 -27.13
CA ALA A 417 5.70 -21.92 -27.53
C ALA A 417 5.86 -22.59 -28.92
N GLU A 418 6.55 -21.95 -29.86
CA GLU A 418 6.90 -22.53 -31.16
C GLU A 418 7.95 -23.64 -31.05
N VAL A 419 9.00 -23.43 -30.24
CA VAL A 419 10.02 -24.46 -29.99
C VAL A 419 9.43 -25.68 -29.29
N ALA A 420 8.50 -25.48 -28.34
CA ALA A 420 7.80 -26.58 -27.67
C ALA A 420 6.84 -27.35 -28.61
N ARG A 421 6.23 -26.68 -29.59
CA ARG A 421 5.44 -27.35 -30.65
C ARG A 421 6.32 -28.12 -31.62
N ALA A 422 7.49 -27.59 -31.97
CA ALA A 422 8.45 -28.27 -32.85
C ALA A 422 9.07 -29.52 -32.19
N SER A 423 9.31 -29.48 -30.88
CA SER A 423 9.82 -30.64 -30.12
C SER A 423 8.75 -31.70 -29.79
N SER A 424 7.48 -31.29 -29.69
CA SER A 424 6.33 -32.20 -29.55
C SER A 424 5.95 -32.92 -30.87
N GLY A 425 6.48 -32.48 -32.01
CA GLY A 425 6.18 -33.01 -33.35
C GLY A 425 7.06 -34.17 -33.82
N ALA A 426 8.04 -34.59 -33.02
CA ALA A 426 8.90 -35.72 -33.35
C ALA A 426 8.66 -36.89 -32.38
N THR A 427 7.88 -37.87 -32.86
CA THR A 427 8.00 -39.33 -32.68
C THR A 427 6.63 -39.97 -32.45
N VAL A 428 6.02 -40.48 -33.52
CA VAL A 428 5.26 -41.74 -33.47
C VAL A 428 5.58 -42.49 -34.77
N PRO A 429 6.24 -43.66 -34.73
CA PRO A 429 6.08 -44.67 -35.78
C PRO A 429 4.71 -45.34 -35.68
#